data_AF-A0A963FEF9-F1
#
_entry.id   AF-A0A963FEF9-F1
#
_cell.length_a   1.000
_cell.length_b   1.000
_cell.length_c   1.000
_cell.angle_alpha   90.00
_cell.angle_beta   90.00
_cell.angle_gamma   90.00
#
_symmetry.space_group_name_H-M   'P 1'
#
loop_
_entity.id
_entity.type
_entity.pdbx_description
1 polymer ?
#
loop_
_entity_poly.entity_id
_entity_poly.type
_entity_poly.pdbx_seq_one_letter_code
_entity_poly.pdbx_strand_id
1 'polypeptide(L)' 'MSFHVYILRCADKSYYTGHTDNLEQRLAQHRQRQFKRC' A
#
# COMPACT_ATOMS: atom_id res chain seq x y z
N MET A 1 -6.27 18.54 -1.03
CA MET A 1 -6.26 17.15 -0.55
C MET A 1 -6.51 16.25 -1.73
N SER A 2 -5.56 15.38 -2.05
CA SER A 2 -5.69 14.43 -3.15
C SER A 2 -6.13 13.10 -2.57
N PHE A 3 -7.16 12.47 -3.12
CA PHE A 3 -7.63 11.16 -2.68
C PHE A 3 -7.18 10.11 -3.70
N HIS A 4 -6.29 9.21 -3.30
CA HIS A 4 -5.77 8.16 -4.18
C HIS A 4 -6.26 6.81 -3.75
N VAL A 5 -6.79 6.04 -4.70
CA VAL A 5 -7.09 4.61 -4.54
C VAL A 5 -5.98 3.81 -5.21
N TYR A 6 -5.50 2.75 -4.57
CA TYR A 6 -4.42 1.93 -5.10
C TYR A 6 -4.63 0.43 -4.82
N ILE A 7 -3.95 -0.38 -5.63
CA ILE A 7 -3.81 -1.83 -5.45
C ILE A 7 -2.32 -2.19 -5.42
N LEU A 8 -1.90 -2.97 -4.43
CA LEU A 8 -0.55 -3.51 -4.30
C LEU A 8 -0.60 -5.03 -4.43
N ARG A 9 0.39 -5.61 -5.11
CA ARG A 9 0.57 -7.06 -5.16
C ARG A 9 1.60 -7.47 -4.12
N CYS A 10 1.17 -8.26 -3.15
CA CYS A 10 2.01 -8.78 -2.08
C CYS A 10 2.90 -9.94 -2.58
N ALA A 11 3.94 -10.27 -1.81
CA ALA A 11 4.87 -11.35 -2.15
C ALA A 11 4.20 -12.74 -2.19
N ASP A 12 3.14 -12.92 -1.40
CA ASP A 12 2.29 -14.11 -1.38
C ASP A 12 1.30 -14.19 -2.56
N LYS A 13 1.44 -13.28 -3.54
CA LYS A 13 0.56 -13.11 -4.71
C LYS A 13 -0.87 -12.63 -4.36
N SER A 14 -1.14 -12.26 -3.12
CA SER A 14 -2.38 -11.60 -2.74
C SER A 14 -2.41 -10.14 -3.21
N TYR A 15 -3.60 -9.56 -3.28
CA TYR A 15 -3.80 -8.16 -3.61
C TYR A 15 -4.28 -7.39 -2.38
N TYR A 16 -3.60 -6.30 -2.07
CA TYR A 16 -3.96 -5.35 -1.03
C TYR A 16 -4.51 -4.07 -1.67
N THR A 17 -5.77 -3.75 -1.39
CA THR A 17 -6.41 -2.51 -1.84
C THR A 17 -6.53 -1.51 -0.69
N GLY A 18 -6.42 -0.22 -1.00
CA GLY A 18 -6.57 0.83 -0.02
C GLY A 18 -6.68 2.21 -0.66
N HIS A 19 -6.87 3.21 0.19
CA HIS A 19 -6.82 4.60 -0.22
C HIS A 19 -5.85 5.38 0.67
N THR A 20 -5.34 6.51 0.18
CA THR A 20 -4.48 7.42 0.93
C THR A 20 -4.46 8.78 0.28
N ASP A 21 -4.14 9.79 1.07
CA ASP A 21 -3.84 11.12 0.55
C ASP A 21 -2.34 11.33 0.26
N ASN A 22 -1.49 10.36 0.66
CA ASN A 22 -0.03 10.39 0.45
C ASN A 22 0.50 9.03 -0.03
N LEU A 23 0.65 8.90 -1.35
CA LEU A 23 1.07 7.65 -1.99
C LEU A 23 2.54 7.28 -1.69
N GLU A 24 3.43 8.27 -1.58
CA GLU A 24 4.86 8.04 -1.32
C GLU A 24 5.08 7.39 0.05
N GLN A 25 4.45 7.94 1.09
CA GLN A 25 4.50 7.36 2.43
C GLN A 25 3.99 5.92 2.41
N ARG A 26 2.91 5.65 1.65
CA ARG A 26 2.33 4.31 1.59
C ARG A 26 3.25 3.30 0.94
N LEU A 27 3.91 3.68 -0.15
CA LEU A 27 4.92 2.84 -0.82
C LEU A 27 6.11 2.57 0.09
N ALA A 28 6.56 3.56 0.86
CA ALA A 28 7.64 3.38 1.83
C ALA A 28 7.26 2.38 2.94
N GLN A 29 6.06 2.49 3.51
CA GLN A 29 5.54 1.56 4.52
C GLN A 29 5.42 0.13 3.98
N HIS A 30 4.98 -0.03 2.73
CA HIS A 30 4.91 -1.33 2.06
C HIS A 30 6.30 -1.94 1.85
N ARG A 31 7.29 -1.16 1.39
CA ARG A 31 8.68 -1.63 1.25
C ARG A 31 9.31 -2.03 2.58
N GLN A 32 8.97 -1.34 3.66
CA GLN A 32 9.43 -1.64 5.02
C GLN A 32 8.68 -2.78 5.69
N ARG A 33 7.73 -3.44 5.00
CA ARG A 33 6.89 -4.53 5.53
C ARG A 33 6.16 -4.15 6.82
N GLN A 34 5.75 -2.90 6.94
CA GLN A 34 4.97 -2.45 8.10
C GLN A 34 3.56 -3.06 8.15
N PHE A 35 3.12 -3.72 7.08
CA PHE A 35 1.71 -4.02 6.88
C PHE A 35 1.18 -5.37 7.35
N LYS A 36 1.88 -6.27 8.03
CA LYS A 36 1.38 -7.59 8.58
C LYS A 36 0.62 -8.51 7.60
N ARG A 37 -0.44 -8.03 6.96
CA ARG A 37 -1.22 -8.63 5.87
C ARG A 37 -0.46 -8.65 4.53
N CYS A 38 0.64 -7.93 4.47
CA CYS A 38 1.60 -7.76 3.39
C CYS A 38 2.93 -7.34 4.06
#